data_AF-A0A183G2F5-F1
#
_entry.id   AF-A0A183G2F5-F1
#
_cell.length_a   1.000
_cell.length_b   1.000
_cell.length_c   1.000
_cell.angle_alpha   90.00
_cell.angle_beta   90.00
_cell.angle_gamma   90.00
#
_symmetry.space_group_name_H-M   'P 1'
#
loop_
_entity.id
_entity.type
_entity.pdbx_description
1 polymer ?
#
loop_
_entity_poly.entity_id
_entity_poly.type
_entity_poly.pdbx_seq_one_letter_code
_entity_poly.pdbx_strand_id
1 'polypeptide(L)'
;MIYRAVIRPVAIYGAECWPATKEVEETHLSDMETKMQRWTAGVTRMDRIRNDVIRQKFGIAPIADKMREARLRWYGHVQRVS
;
A
#
# COMPACT_ATOMS: atom_id res chain seq x y z
N MET A 1 -1.93 13.77 -2.00
CA MET A 1 -2.85 13.87 -0.85
C MET A 1 -3.89 12.76 -0.83
N ILE A 2 -4.71 12.60 -1.87
CA ILE A 2 -5.82 11.61 -1.92
C ILE A 2 -5.34 10.16 -1.69
N TYR A 3 -4.28 9.73 -2.37
CA TYR A 3 -3.77 8.37 -2.21
C TYR A 3 -3.34 8.04 -0.77
N ARG A 4 -2.62 8.95 -0.11
CA ARG A 4 -2.14 8.79 1.26
C ARG A 4 -3.28 8.81 2.28
N ALA A 5 -4.24 9.71 2.11
CA ALA A 5 -5.27 9.99 3.10
C ALA A 5 -6.50 9.08 2.99
N VAL A 6 -6.84 8.62 1.79
CA VAL A 6 -8.09 7.88 1.54
C VAL A 6 -7.81 6.49 0.97
N ILE A 7 -7.11 6.41 -0.16
CA ILE A 7 -6.97 5.15 -0.90
C ILE A 7 -6.19 4.12 -0.06
N ARG A 8 -5.08 4.55 0.55
CA ARG A 8 -4.20 3.65 1.29
C ARG A 8 -4.85 3.08 2.56
N PRO A 9 -5.46 3.87 3.46
CA PRO A 9 -6.17 3.31 4.62
C PRO A 9 -7.28 2.35 4.23
N VAL A 10 -8.05 2.67 3.18
CA VAL A 10 -9.13 1.80 2.68
C VAL A 10 -8.56 0.49 2.13
N ALA A 11 -7.45 0.55 1.37
CA ALA A 11 -6.83 -0.62 0.79
C ALA A 11 -6.22 -1.59 1.80
N ILE A 12 -5.86 -1.12 3.00
CA ILE A 12 -5.32 -1.98 4.07
C ILE A 12 -6.35 -2.26 5.17
N TYR A 13 -7.62 -1.89 4.95
CA TYR A 13 -8.68 -2.16 5.91
C TYR A 13 -8.86 -3.68 6.08
N GLY A 14 -8.80 -4.15 7.33
CA GLY A 14 -8.89 -5.58 7.63
C GLY A 14 -7.62 -6.39 7.32
N ALA A 15 -6.50 -5.73 6.99
CA ALA A 15 -5.22 -6.41 6.73
C ALA A 15 -4.71 -7.30 7.88
N GLU A 16 -5.20 -7.04 9.10
CA GLU A 16 -4.94 -7.83 10.30
C GLU A 16 -5.47 -9.27 10.19
N CYS A 17 -6.53 -9.48 9.41
CA CYS A 17 -7.18 -10.78 9.20
C CYS A 17 -6.83 -11.43 7.86
N TRP A 18 -5.99 -10.79 7.03
CA TRP A 18 -5.65 -11.33 5.71
C TRP A 18 -4.63 -12.49 5.81
N PRO A 19 -4.72 -13.50 4.93
CA PRO A 19 -3.71 -14.54 4.84
C PRO A 19 -2.34 -13.92 4.52
N ALA A 20 -1.31 -14.26 5.29
CA ALA A 20 0.04 -13.75 5.13
C ALA A 20 0.80 -14.44 3.98
N THR A 21 0.18 -14.55 2.80
CA THR A 21 0.87 -15.08 1.62
C THR A 21 1.64 -13.95 0.94
N LYS A 22 2.92 -14.18 0.63
CA LYS A 22 3.77 -13.19 -0.07
C LYS A 22 3.12 -12.63 -1.34
N GLU A 23 2.37 -13.45 -2.06
CA GLU A 23 1.62 -13.03 -3.26
C GLU A 23 0.59 -11.94 -2.98
N VAL A 24 -0.22 -12.10 -1.93
CA VAL A 24 -1.25 -11.10 -1.57
C VAL A 24 -0.61 -9.83 -1.03
N GLU A 25 0.40 -9.97 -0.16
CA GLU A 25 1.03 -8.83 0.52
C GLU A 25 1.89 -7.98 -0.41
N GLU A 26 2.68 -8.61 -1.27
CA GLU A 26 3.70 -7.91 -2.05
C GLU A 26 3.27 -7.70 -3.50
N THR A 27 2.63 -8.67 -4.16
CA THR A 27 2.34 -8.56 -5.60
C THR A 27 1.05 -7.78 -5.85
N HIS A 28 -0.08 -8.22 -5.28
CA HIS A 28 -1.38 -7.62 -5.57
C HIS A 28 -1.51 -6.18 -5.06
N LEU A 29 -1.04 -5.92 -3.84
CA LEU A 29 -1.08 -4.58 -3.26
C LEU A 29 -0.12 -3.61 -3.95
N SER A 30 1.08 -4.05 -4.34
CA SER A 30 2.04 -3.22 -5.09
C SER A 30 1.52 -2.84 -6.49
N ASP A 31 0.85 -3.79 -7.16
CA ASP A 31 0.22 -3.53 -8.46
C ASP A 31 -0.93 -2.53 -8.36
N MET A 32 -1.80 -2.71 -7.36
CA MET A 32 -2.87 -1.77 -7.08
C MET A 32 -2.31 -0.39 -6.71
N GLU A 33 -1.32 -0.32 -5.81
CA GLU A 33 -0.66 0.93 -5.42
C GLU A 33 -0.11 1.66 -6.65
N THR A 34 0.61 0.94 -7.51
CA THR A 34 1.19 1.51 -8.72
C THR A 34 0.12 2.02 -9.68
N LYS A 35 -0.97 1.26 -9.90
CA LYS A 35 -2.11 1.70 -10.73
C LYS A 35 -2.78 2.96 -10.17
N MET A 36 -3.03 3.00 -8.87
CA MET A 36 -3.69 4.13 -8.21
C MET A 36 -2.81 5.38 -8.17
N GLN A 37 -1.49 5.22 -7.98
CA GLN A 37 -0.53 6.32 -8.08
C GLN A 37 -0.51 6.91 -9.49
N ARG A 38 -0.48 6.07 -10.53
CA ARG A 38 -0.56 6.54 -11.93
C ARG A 38 -1.85 7.30 -12.21
N TRP A 39 -2.98 6.75 -11.78
CA TRP A 39 -4.29 7.38 -11.95
C TRP A 39 -4.35 8.74 -11.24
N THR A 40 -3.92 8.80 -9.98
CA THR A 40 -3.90 10.04 -9.19
C THR A 40 -2.96 11.09 -9.79
N ALA A 41 -1.86 10.66 -10.42
CA ALA A 41 -0.92 11.55 -11.09
C ALA A 41 -1.33 11.92 -12.52
N GLY A 42 -2.44 11.39 -13.04
CA GLY A 42 -2.89 11.59 -14.42
C GLY A 42 -1.97 10.96 -15.48
N VAL A 43 -1.16 9.97 -15.09
CA VAL A 43 -0.14 9.37 -15.97
C VAL A 43 -0.67 8.12 -16.64
N THR A 44 -0.70 8.15 -17.96
CA THR A 44 -1.11 7.06 -18.85
C THR A 44 0.09 6.20 -19.26
N ARG A 45 -0.14 5.12 -20.03
CA ARG A 45 0.96 4.31 -20.59
C ARG A 45 1.72 5.06 -21.70
N MET A 46 1.10 6.02 -22.37
CA MET A 46 1.73 6.77 -23.48
C MET A 46 2.83 7.70 -23.00
N ASP A 47 2.74 8.18 -21.75
CA ASP A 47 3.74 9.07 -21.16
C ASP A 47 5.09 8.39 -20.96
N ARG A 48 5.15 7.04 -21.02
CA ARG A 48 6.37 6.23 -20.85
C ARG A 48 7.16 6.55 -19.57
N ILE A 49 6.53 7.17 -18.59
CA ILE A 49 7.12 7.46 -17.28
C ILE A 49 7.26 6.15 -16.50
N ARG A 50 8.47 5.89 -16.03
CA ARG A 50 8.80 4.72 -15.21
C ARG A 50 8.12 4.81 -13.83
N ASN A 51 7.77 3.65 -13.26
CA ASN A 51 7.04 3.58 -11.99
C ASN A 51 7.87 4.08 -10.79
N ASP A 52 9.20 3.98 -10.84
CA ASP A 52 10.12 4.50 -9.82
C ASP A 52 10.03 6.03 -9.69
N VAL A 53 9.99 6.75 -10.82
CA VAL A 53 9.79 8.20 -10.86
C VAL A 53 8.44 8.58 -10.22
N ILE A 54 7.40 7.81 -10.52
CA ILE A 54 6.06 8.03 -9.95
C ILE A 54 6.10 7.80 -8.44
N ARG A 55 6.69 6.70 -7.97
CA ARG A 55 6.85 6.40 -6.53
C ARG A 55 7.61 7.51 -5.80
N GLN A 56 8.70 8.01 -6.39
CA GLN A 56 9.48 9.12 -5.83
C GLN A 56 8.63 10.40 -5.70
N LYS A 57 7.78 10.71 -6.69
CA LYS A 57 6.87 11.87 -6.64
C LYS A 57 5.87 11.80 -5.48
N PHE A 58 5.40 10.60 -5.13
CA PHE A 58 4.50 10.44 -3.99
C PHE A 58 5.26 10.49 -2.65
N GLY A 59 6.50 9.99 -2.61
CA GLY A 59 7.35 10.05 -1.41
C GLY A 59 6.78 9.27 -0.21
N ILE A 60 6.02 8.20 -0.48
CA ILE A 60 5.35 7.40 0.56
C ILE A 60 5.99 6.01 0.58
N ALA A 61 6.21 5.47 1.79
CA ALA A 61 6.63 4.09 1.97
C ALA A 61 5.73 3.12 1.19
N PRO A 62 6.22 2.00 0.66
CA PRO A 62 5.39 0.99 0.00
C PRO A 62 4.18 0.55 0.84
N ILE A 63 3.07 0.20 0.18
CA ILE A 63 1.86 -0.26 0.86
C ILE A 63 2.07 -1.57 1.64
N ALA A 64 2.93 -2.46 1.14
CA ALA A 64 3.28 -3.72 1.80
C ALA A 64 3.92 -3.47 3.18
N ASP A 65 4.79 -2.46 3.30
CA ASP A 65 5.39 -2.09 4.58
C ASP A 65 4.34 -1.55 5.55
N LYS A 66 3.35 -0.80 5.05
CA LYS A 66 2.22 -0.33 5.89
C LYS A 66 1.30 -1.45 6.33
N MET A 67 1.08 -2.45 5.48
CA MET A 67 0.34 -3.65 5.85
C MET A 67 1.06 -4.41 6.97
N ARG A 68 2.38 -4.62 6.81
CA ARG A 68 3.23 -5.25 7.84
C ARG A 68 3.19 -4.48 9.16
N GLU A 69 3.29 -3.15 9.11
CA GLU A 69 3.19 -2.28 10.28
C GLU A 69 1.82 -2.42 10.98
N ALA A 70 0.71 -2.43 10.23
CA ALA A 70 -0.63 -2.61 10.79
C ALA A 70 -0.75 -3.94 11.54
N ARG A 71 -0.26 -5.04 10.95
CA ARG A 71 -0.28 -6.35 11.60
C ARG A 71 0.58 -6.41 12.85
N LEU A 72 1.77 -5.79 12.84
CA LEU A 72 2.62 -5.73 14.03
C LEU A 72 1.96 -4.93 15.16
N ARG A 73 1.25 -3.84 14.83
CA ARG A 73 0.47 -3.09 15.83
C ARG A 73 -0.66 -3.93 16.42
N TRP A 74 -1.38 -4.69 15.60
CA TRP A 74 -2.41 -5.62 16.05
C TRP A 74 -1.83 -6.69 16.98
N TYR A 75 -0.74 -7.34 16.56
CA TYR A 75 -0.07 -8.35 17.39
C TYR A 75 0.37 -7.79 18.74
N GLY A 76 1.01 -6.61 18.75
CA GLY A 76 1.39 -5.93 19.99
C GLY A 76 0.19 -5.45 20.82
N HIS A 77 -0.97 -5.23 20.23
CA HIS A 77 -2.21 -4.97 20.97
C HIS A 77 -2.67 -6.25 21.69
N VAL A 78 -2.75 -7.37 20.98
CA VAL A 78 -3.11 -8.68 21.55
C VAL A 78 -2.17 -9.06 22.70
N GLN A 79 -0.86 -8.88 22.52
CA GLN A 79 0.13 -9.20 23.57
C GLN A 79 0.03 -8.34 24.83
N ARG A 80 -0.49 -7.10 24.73
CA ARG A 80 -0.65 -6.20 25.89
C ARG A 80 -1.97 -6.38 26.63
N VAL A 81 -2.96 -6.94 25.94
CA VAL A 81 -4.30 -7.19 26.49
C VAL A 81 -4.42 -8.62 27.04
N SER A 82 -3.46 -9.51 26.71
CA SER A 82 -3.27 -10.83 27.32
C SER A 82 -2.43 -10.76 28.58
#